data_AF-A7EY56-F1
#
_entry.id   AF-A7EY56-F1
#
_cell.length_a   1.000
_cell.length_b   1.000
_cell.length_c   1.000
_cell.angle_alpha   90.00
_cell.angle_beta   90.00
_cell.angle_gamma   90.00
#
_symmetry.space_group_name_H-M   'P 1'
#
loop_
_entity.id
_entity.type
_entity.pdbx_description
1 polymer ?
#
loop_
_entity_poly.entity_id
_entity_poly.type
_entity_poly.pdbx_seq_one_letter_code
_entity_poly.pdbx_strand_id
1 'polypeptide(L)'
;MNYKPLTITQTNVDGNQAIKALFELQNFPNNAILLGDFNLHHPNWNPLHPSPSTLAEPFVEWSNSRNLHLISPIGTPTHSKGNVLDLTFLSGPYTAYTALAEQLECTSDHSTLKTYLHWNYRSQKPAKKLKLNILNETLFKDLLETNLTNIAAIPRTPSLRDLDQAASSLTQALTKAYTGSARRSINGLLQQSW
;
A
#
# COMPACT_ATOMS: atom_id res chain seq x y z
N MET A 1 3.82 -1.51 -21.84
CA MET A 1 4.02 -1.35 -20.38
C MET A 1 3.55 0.05 -20.06
N ASN A 2 2.27 0.22 -19.70
CA ASN A 2 1.69 1.55 -19.56
C ASN A 2 1.93 2.04 -18.14
N TYR A 3 2.95 2.88 -17.96
CA TYR A 3 3.07 3.71 -16.78
C TYR A 3 1.96 4.75 -16.84
N LYS A 4 0.97 4.64 -15.94
CA LYS A 4 0.15 5.79 -15.59
C LYS A 4 1.04 6.72 -14.76
N PRO A 5 1.33 7.94 -15.20
CA PRO A 5 2.00 8.91 -14.35
C PRO A 5 1.12 9.17 -13.12
N LEU A 6 1.75 9.29 -11.96
CA LEU A 6 1.13 9.84 -10.76
C LEU A 6 0.65 11.25 -11.11
N THR A 7 -0.67 11.44 -11.15
CA THR A 7 -1.27 12.76 -11.30
C THR A 7 -1.01 13.54 -10.01
N ILE A 8 -0.02 14.42 -10.04
CA ILE A 8 0.17 15.43 -9.00
C ILE A 8 -0.79 16.56 -9.34
N THR A 9 -1.97 16.54 -8.70
CA THR A 9 -2.92 17.63 -8.78
C THR A 9 -2.48 18.70 -7.78
N GLN A 10 -1.77 19.74 -8.26
CA GLN A 10 -1.54 20.94 -7.46
C GLN A 10 -2.70 21.89 -7.74
N THR A 11 -3.75 21.81 -6.92
CA THR A 11 -4.86 22.77 -6.97
C THR A 11 -4.52 23.95 -6.07
N ASN A 12 -4.53 25.15 -6.66
CA ASN A 12 -4.55 26.42 -5.94
C ASN A 12 -5.91 26.54 -5.25
N VAL A 13 -5.99 26.24 -3.96
CA VAL A 13 -7.23 26.27 -3.18
C VAL A 13 -6.92 26.69 -1.75
N ASP A 14 -7.88 27.34 -1.06
CA ASP A 14 -7.75 27.78 0.35
C ASP A 14 -6.96 26.74 1.15
N GLY A 15 -6.05 27.14 2.03
CA GLY A 15 -5.05 26.25 2.65
C GLY A 15 -5.60 24.95 3.27
N ASN A 16 -6.89 24.90 3.57
CA ASN A 16 -7.59 23.75 4.12
C ASN A 16 -8.36 22.87 3.11
N GLN A 17 -8.47 23.23 1.83
CA GLN A 17 -9.20 22.45 0.82
C GLN A 17 -8.49 21.14 0.49
N ALA A 18 -7.15 21.11 0.50
CA ALA A 18 -6.40 19.87 0.35
C ALA A 18 -6.72 18.87 1.47
N ILE A 19 -6.81 19.35 2.71
CA ILE A 19 -7.22 18.54 3.88
C ILE A 19 -8.65 18.03 3.71
N LYS A 20 -9.59 18.88 3.28
CA LYS A 20 -10.97 18.45 2.99
C LYS A 20 -11.01 17.38 1.88
N ALA A 21 -10.20 17.52 0.83
CA ALA A 21 -10.11 16.53 -0.24
C ALA A 21 -9.54 15.18 0.26
N LEU A 22 -8.62 15.20 1.24
CA LEU A 22 -8.16 13.97 1.92
C LEU A 22 -9.31 13.25 2.63
N PHE A 23 -10.24 13.98 3.24
CA PHE A 23 -11.39 13.38 3.91
C PHE A 23 -12.33 12.65 2.94
N GLU A 24 -12.49 13.18 1.73
CA GLU A 24 -13.36 12.62 0.68
C GLU A 24 -12.74 11.45 -0.10
N LEU A 25 -11.45 11.15 0.11
CA LEU A 25 -10.76 10.06 -0.57
C LEU A 25 -11.30 8.69 -0.11
N GLN A 26 -12.16 8.10 -0.94
CA GLN A 26 -12.77 6.78 -0.72
C GLN A 26 -11.73 5.64 -0.63
N ASN A 27 -10.65 5.72 -1.41
CA ASN A 27 -9.62 4.69 -1.49
C ASN A 27 -8.24 5.29 -1.17
N PHE A 28 -7.94 5.43 0.12
CA PHE A 28 -6.58 5.77 0.54
C PHE A 28 -5.69 4.52 0.57
N PRO A 29 -4.46 4.54 0.05
CA PRO A 29 -3.59 3.36 0.04
C PRO A 29 -3.21 2.90 1.45
N ASN A 30 -3.23 1.58 1.69
CA ASN A 30 -2.78 0.99 2.95
C ASN A 30 -1.28 1.19 3.22
N ASN A 31 -0.52 1.45 2.16
CA ASN A 31 0.92 1.66 2.15
C ASN A 31 1.18 3.02 1.49
N ALA A 32 1.39 4.06 2.29
CA ALA A 32 1.50 5.42 1.78
C ALA A 32 2.52 6.24 2.58
N ILE A 33 3.11 7.23 1.90
CA ILE A 33 3.73 8.38 2.55
C ILE A 33 2.87 9.59 2.18
N LEU A 34 2.37 10.29 3.19
CA LEU A 34 1.63 11.54 3.04
C LEU A 34 2.52 12.67 3.58
N LEU A 35 2.91 13.61 2.73
CA LEU A 35 3.80 14.70 3.11
C LEU A 35 3.42 16.01 2.42
N GLY A 36 3.73 17.13 3.07
CA GLY A 36 3.54 18.47 2.52
C GLY A 36 3.33 19.50 3.61
N ASP A 37 2.97 20.71 3.19
CA ASP A 37 2.51 21.78 4.08
C ASP A 37 1.02 21.56 4.40
N PHE A 38 0.70 21.27 5.66
CA PHE A 38 -0.66 21.03 6.11
C PHE A 38 -1.38 22.32 6.49
N ASN A 39 -0.64 23.38 6.83
CA ASN A 39 -1.21 24.58 7.46
C ASN A 39 -2.12 24.29 8.68
N LEU A 40 -1.89 23.18 9.39
CA LEU A 40 -2.63 22.79 10.58
C LEU A 40 -1.75 22.94 11.82
N HIS A 41 -2.31 23.53 12.87
CA HIS A 41 -1.70 23.60 14.20
C HIS A 41 -2.31 22.51 15.08
N HIS A 42 -1.48 21.72 15.77
CA HIS A 42 -1.93 20.74 16.75
C HIS A 42 -0.82 20.37 17.75
N PRO A 43 -1.16 20.12 19.03
CA PRO A 43 -0.18 19.68 20.04
C PRO A 43 0.59 18.41 19.69
N ASN A 44 0.02 17.52 18.86
CA ASN A 44 0.65 16.26 18.46
C ASN A 44 1.97 16.43 17.69
N TRP A 45 2.13 17.54 16.95
CA TRP A 45 3.36 17.85 16.22
C TRP A 45 3.99 19.17 16.66
N ASN A 46 3.25 20.03 17.37
CA ASN A 46 3.80 21.22 18.01
C ASN A 46 3.28 21.36 19.45
N PRO A 47 3.93 20.73 20.45
CA PRO A 47 3.47 20.76 21.83
C PRO A 47 3.41 22.17 22.45
N LEU A 48 4.17 23.12 21.90
CA LEU A 48 4.19 24.51 22.35
C LEU A 48 3.02 25.34 21.81
N HIS A 49 2.21 24.78 20.90
CA HIS A 49 1.04 25.43 20.32
C HIS A 49 -0.24 24.72 20.80
N PRO A 50 -0.78 25.09 21.99
CA PRO A 50 -1.83 24.33 22.66
C PRO A 50 -3.18 24.38 21.95
N SER A 51 -3.43 25.42 21.15
CA SER A 51 -4.71 25.60 20.45
C SER A 51 -4.66 24.96 19.07
N PRO A 52 -5.43 23.89 18.81
CA PRO A 52 -5.47 23.26 17.49
C PRO A 52 -6.27 24.10 16.48
N SER A 53 -5.91 24.01 15.19
CA SER A 53 -6.72 24.57 14.10
C SER A 53 -8.04 23.79 13.95
N THR A 54 -9.08 24.41 13.38
CA THR A 54 -10.42 23.80 13.25
C THR A 54 -10.43 22.42 12.60
N LEU A 55 -9.57 22.18 11.60
CA LEU A 55 -9.48 20.87 10.91
C LEU A 55 -8.40 19.95 11.48
N ALA A 56 -7.64 20.37 12.49
CA ALA A 56 -6.53 19.60 13.00
C ALA A 56 -7.00 18.33 13.74
N GLU A 57 -7.99 18.44 14.61
CA GLU A 57 -8.56 17.26 15.31
C GLU A 57 -9.23 16.29 14.32
N PRO A 58 -10.11 16.72 13.39
CA PRO A 58 -10.62 15.83 12.34
C PRO A 58 -9.52 15.17 11.50
N PHE A 59 -8.44 15.89 11.22
CA PHE A 59 -7.31 15.33 10.49
C PHE A 59 -6.58 14.25 11.29
N VAL A 60 -6.37 14.44 12.59
CA VAL A 60 -5.78 13.44 13.48
C VAL A 60 -6.65 12.18 13.54
N GLU A 61 -7.96 12.32 13.69
CA GLU A 61 -8.89 11.19 13.66
C GLU A 61 -8.83 10.45 12.32
N TRP A 62 -8.86 11.20 11.22
CA TRP A 62 -8.78 10.66 9.87
C TRP A 62 -7.45 9.92 9.62
N SER A 63 -6.32 10.48 10.05
CA SER A 63 -5.00 9.87 9.89
C SER A 63 -4.88 8.60 10.72
N ASN A 64 -5.37 8.63 11.97
CA ASN A 64 -5.37 7.47 12.86
C ASN A 64 -6.21 6.32 12.29
N SER A 65 -7.39 6.61 11.74
CA SER A 65 -8.25 5.59 11.10
C SER A 65 -7.59 4.88 9.91
N ARG A 66 -6.54 5.48 9.33
CA ARG A 66 -5.78 4.96 8.18
C ARG A 66 -4.39 4.44 8.55
N ASN A 67 -4.09 4.32 9.85
CA ASN A 67 -2.77 3.93 10.36
C ASN A 67 -1.63 4.79 9.79
N LEU A 68 -1.89 6.09 9.62
CA LEU A 68 -0.87 7.06 9.26
C LEU A 68 -0.18 7.56 10.54
N HIS A 69 1.10 7.24 10.68
CA HIS A 69 1.91 7.62 11.81
C HIS A 69 2.81 8.81 11.45
N LEU A 70 2.86 9.82 12.29
CA LEU A 70 3.75 10.97 12.11
C LEU A 70 5.21 10.51 12.19
N ILE A 71 5.99 10.83 11.17
CA ILE A 71 7.44 10.56 11.11
C ILE A 71 8.29 11.83 11.00
N SER A 72 7.65 13.00 10.93
CA SER A 72 8.30 14.31 11.14
C SER A 72 8.71 14.49 12.61
N PRO A 73 9.77 15.27 12.87
CA PRO A 73 10.19 15.59 14.23
C PRO A 73 9.15 16.47 14.93
N ILE A 74 8.74 16.08 16.13
CA ILE A 74 7.77 16.82 16.95
C ILE A 74 8.44 18.07 17.54
N GLY A 75 7.77 19.22 17.41
CA GLY A 75 8.21 20.48 18.00
C GLY A 75 9.37 21.16 17.27
N THR A 76 9.86 20.59 16.18
CA THR A 76 10.90 21.20 15.34
C THR A 76 10.25 22.13 14.31
N PRO A 77 10.48 23.46 14.39
CA PRO A 77 9.91 24.39 13.44
C PRO A 77 10.26 24.04 11.99
N THR A 78 9.26 24.11 11.12
CA THR A 78 9.43 23.98 9.67
C THR A 78 9.15 25.29 8.95
N HIS A 79 8.77 26.33 9.69
CA HIS A 79 8.51 27.66 9.19
C HIS A 79 9.25 28.70 10.03
N SER A 80 9.74 29.77 9.39
CA SER A 80 10.53 30.87 9.96
C SER A 80 9.90 31.56 11.17
N LYS A 81 8.57 31.50 11.29
CA LYS A 81 7.79 32.00 12.44
C LYS A 81 7.75 31.04 13.65
N GLY A 82 8.50 29.94 13.63
CA GLY A 82 8.52 28.97 14.72
C GLY A 82 7.39 27.93 14.69
N ASN A 83 6.63 27.85 13.59
CA ASN A 83 5.53 26.89 13.46
C ASN A 83 6.02 25.56 12.87
N VAL A 84 5.30 24.48 13.19
CA VAL A 84 5.47 23.14 12.61
C VAL A 84 4.27 22.88 11.71
N LEU A 85 4.44 23.11 10.41
CA LEU A 85 3.34 23.05 9.42
C LEU A 85 3.59 21.98 8.35
N ASP A 86 4.86 21.69 8.07
CA ASP A 86 5.28 20.69 7.11
C ASP A 86 5.42 19.34 7.79
N LEU A 87 4.51 18.42 7.48
CA LEU A 87 4.42 17.13 8.16
C LEU A 87 4.64 15.99 7.17
N THR A 88 5.14 14.87 7.68
CA THR A 88 5.25 13.61 6.95
C THR A 88 4.66 12.51 7.80
N PHE A 89 3.74 11.75 7.20
CA PHE A 89 3.10 10.59 7.78
C PHE A 89 3.40 9.34 6.94
N LEU A 90 3.43 8.19 7.60
CA LEU A 90 3.70 6.89 6.99
C LEU A 90 2.64 5.87 7.40
N SER A 91 2.16 5.09 6.43
CA SER A 91 1.38 3.87 6.65
C SER A 91 2.02 2.67 5.98
N GLY A 92 1.78 1.48 6.54
CA GLY A 92 2.32 0.21 6.05
C GLY A 92 3.55 -0.28 6.84
N PRO A 93 4.13 -1.42 6.44
CA PRO A 93 5.18 -2.12 7.20
C PRO A 93 6.58 -1.52 7.03
N TYR A 94 6.66 -0.24 6.67
CA TYR A 94 7.93 0.43 6.37
C TYR A 94 8.49 1.09 7.62
N THR A 95 9.81 1.23 7.66
CA THR A 95 10.48 2.08 8.65
C THR A 95 10.98 3.31 7.92
N ALA A 96 10.59 4.49 8.40
CA ALA A 96 11.10 5.75 7.87
C ALA A 96 11.15 6.81 8.96
N TYR A 97 11.93 7.85 8.72
CA TYR A 97 11.93 9.06 9.52
C TYR A 97 12.18 10.27 8.63
N THR A 98 11.70 11.43 9.06
CA THR A 98 11.92 12.71 8.39
C THR A 98 12.76 13.60 9.30
N ALA A 99 13.64 14.39 8.71
CA ALA A 99 14.48 15.35 9.41
C ALA A 99 14.57 16.66 8.62
N LEU A 100 14.94 17.74 9.31
CA LEU A 100 15.36 18.97 8.63
C LEU A 100 16.58 18.69 7.75
N ALA A 101 16.59 19.33 6.59
CA ALA A 101 17.66 19.27 5.64
C ALA A 101 18.39 20.61 5.63
N GLU A 102 19.05 20.97 6.73
CA GLU A 102 19.74 22.26 6.92
C GLU A 102 20.74 22.55 5.78
N GLN A 103 21.44 21.52 5.29
CA GLN A 103 22.35 21.66 4.15
C GLN A 103 21.66 21.98 2.80
N LEU A 104 20.34 21.87 2.74
CA LEU A 104 19.48 22.21 1.60
C LEU A 104 18.57 23.40 1.94
N GLU A 105 18.94 24.21 2.93
CA GLU A 105 18.20 25.44 3.22
C GLU A 105 18.07 26.29 1.96
N CYS A 106 16.84 26.74 1.74
CA CYS A 106 16.52 27.70 0.70
C CYS A 106 16.12 29.01 1.38
N THR A 107 16.12 30.11 0.64
CA THR A 107 15.70 31.43 1.15
C THR A 107 14.17 31.53 1.35
N SER A 108 13.46 30.41 1.44
CA SER A 108 12.03 30.35 1.75
C SER A 108 11.82 30.53 3.25
N ASP A 109 10.63 30.99 3.60
CA ASP A 109 10.11 30.94 4.96
C ASP A 109 9.79 29.53 5.45
N HIS A 110 9.72 28.52 4.57
CA HIS A 110 9.65 27.11 4.92
C HIS A 110 11.02 26.43 4.87
N SER A 111 11.26 25.51 5.79
CA SER A 111 12.47 24.70 5.88
C SER A 111 12.39 23.44 5.00
N THR A 112 13.49 23.10 4.35
CA THR A 112 13.56 21.85 3.57
C THR A 112 13.55 20.63 4.48
N LEU A 113 12.71 19.63 4.16
CA LEU A 113 12.65 18.34 4.86
C LEU A 113 13.21 17.20 4.00
N LYS A 114 13.88 16.24 4.63
CA LYS A 114 14.40 15.03 4.01
C LYS A 114 13.85 13.79 4.70
N THR A 115 13.22 12.91 3.93
CA THR A 115 12.64 11.65 4.42
C THR A 115 13.55 10.48 4.05
N TYR A 116 13.92 9.69 5.04
CA TYR A 116 14.72 8.48 4.91
C TYR A 116 13.80 7.26 5.01
N LEU A 117 13.57 6.59 3.89
CA LEU A 117 12.75 5.39 3.83
C LEU A 117 13.63 4.15 3.80
N HIS A 118 13.56 3.33 4.85
CA HIS A 118 14.20 2.01 4.85
C HIS A 118 13.34 1.06 4.03
N TRP A 119 13.61 1.06 2.72
CA TRP A 119 12.96 0.19 1.76
C TRP A 119 13.51 -1.24 1.90
N ASN A 120 13.09 -1.95 2.95
CA ASN A 120 13.32 -3.38 3.10
C ASN A 120 12.43 -4.16 2.12
N TYR A 121 12.71 -4.00 0.83
CA TYR A 121 12.15 -4.86 -0.21
C TYR A 121 12.78 -6.24 -0.08
N ARG A 122 12.24 -7.05 0.82
CA ARG A 122 12.13 -8.47 0.50
C ARG A 122 11.25 -8.51 -0.73
N SER A 123 11.87 -8.57 -1.90
CA SER A 123 11.21 -9.07 -3.10
C SER A 123 10.46 -10.30 -2.63
N GLN A 124 9.13 -10.25 -2.62
CA GLN A 124 8.38 -11.49 -2.59
C GLN A 124 8.97 -12.26 -3.75
N LYS A 125 9.71 -13.35 -3.47
CA LYS A 125 10.29 -14.17 -4.54
C LYS A 125 9.14 -14.38 -5.51
N PRO A 126 9.25 -13.92 -6.78
CA PRO A 126 8.14 -14.00 -7.70
C PRO A 126 7.63 -15.44 -7.63
N ALA A 127 6.34 -15.61 -7.32
CA ALA A 127 5.77 -16.93 -7.08
C ALA A 127 6.24 -17.83 -8.23
N LYS A 128 7.02 -18.87 -7.89
CA LYS A 128 7.68 -19.71 -8.90
C LYS A 128 6.62 -20.13 -9.91
N LYS A 129 6.76 -19.67 -11.16
CA LYS A 129 5.78 -19.98 -12.20
C LYS A 129 5.70 -21.49 -12.35
N LEU A 130 4.49 -22.04 -12.23
CA LEU A 130 4.22 -23.44 -12.56
C LEU A 130 4.39 -23.61 -14.07
N LYS A 131 5.11 -24.64 -14.48
CA LYS A 131 5.40 -24.91 -15.88
C LYS A 131 4.50 -26.02 -16.41
N LEU A 132 3.61 -25.68 -17.35
CA LEU A 132 2.77 -26.64 -18.08
C LEU A 132 3.59 -27.72 -18.80
N ASN A 133 4.76 -27.36 -19.34
CA ASN A 133 5.62 -28.30 -20.07
C ASN A 133 6.40 -29.29 -19.19
N ILE A 134 6.27 -29.21 -17.86
CA ILE A 134 6.87 -30.17 -16.90
C ILE A 134 5.78 -30.68 -15.92
N LEU A 135 4.53 -30.69 -16.38
CA LEU A 135 3.40 -31.24 -15.66
C LEU A 135 3.54 -32.77 -15.57
N ASN A 136 3.36 -33.34 -14.38
CA ASN A 136 3.16 -34.78 -14.29
C ASN A 136 1.72 -35.10 -14.70
N GLU A 137 1.52 -35.56 -15.93
CA GLU A 137 0.19 -35.81 -16.50
C GLU A 137 -0.60 -36.88 -15.75
N THR A 138 0.06 -37.96 -15.31
CA THR A 138 -0.59 -39.04 -14.55
C THR A 138 -1.11 -38.50 -13.23
N LEU A 139 -0.24 -37.84 -12.46
CA LEU A 139 -0.61 -37.24 -11.19
C LEU A 139 -1.67 -36.13 -11.35
N PHE A 140 -1.63 -35.38 -12.46
CA PHE A 140 -2.65 -34.37 -12.77
C PHE A 140 -4.02 -35.02 -12.96
N LYS A 141 -4.10 -36.12 -13.71
CA LYS A 141 -5.36 -36.86 -13.93
C LYS A 141 -5.90 -37.43 -12.63
N ASP A 142 -5.04 -38.09 -11.83
CA ASP A 142 -5.44 -38.66 -10.53
C ASP A 142 -5.99 -37.59 -9.57
N LEU A 143 -5.30 -36.44 -9.48
CA LEU A 143 -5.74 -35.31 -8.67
C LEU A 143 -7.00 -34.66 -9.23
N LEU A 144 -7.14 -34.57 -10.55
CA LEU A 144 -8.33 -34.00 -11.17
C LEU A 144 -9.55 -34.89 -10.92
N GLU A 145 -9.45 -36.20 -11.14
CA GLU A 145 -10.51 -37.16 -10.81
C GLU A 145 -10.93 -37.06 -9.34
N THR A 146 -9.94 -37.02 -8.44
CA THR A 146 -10.18 -36.84 -6.99
C THR A 146 -10.84 -35.50 -6.67
N ASN A 147 -10.51 -34.42 -7.37
CA ASN A 147 -11.13 -33.12 -7.14
C ASN A 147 -12.54 -33.02 -7.75
N LEU A 148 -12.80 -33.72 -8.87
CA LEU A 148 -14.09 -33.73 -9.55
C LEU A 148 -15.17 -34.48 -8.76
N THR A 149 -14.82 -35.51 -7.98
CA THR A 149 -15.77 -36.20 -7.09
C THR A 149 -16.36 -35.29 -6.02
N ASN A 150 -15.70 -34.18 -5.71
CA ASN A 150 -16.13 -33.20 -4.73
C ASN A 150 -16.97 -32.05 -5.32
N ILE A 151 -17.26 -32.08 -6.63
CA ILE A 151 -18.11 -31.07 -7.28
C ILE A 151 -19.57 -31.49 -7.13
N ALA A 152 -20.38 -30.58 -6.59
CA ALA A 152 -21.83 -30.79 -6.47
C ALA A 152 -22.48 -30.97 -7.85
N ALA A 153 -23.40 -31.92 -7.96
CA ALA A 153 -24.16 -32.12 -9.19
C ALA A 153 -25.00 -30.88 -9.52
N ILE A 154 -25.02 -30.50 -10.80
CA ILE A 154 -25.85 -29.40 -11.27
C ILE A 154 -27.31 -29.88 -11.29
N PRO A 155 -28.26 -29.13 -10.68
CA PRO A 155 -29.68 -29.47 -10.73
C PRO A 155 -30.22 -29.52 -12.16
N ARG A 156 -31.31 -30.27 -12.39
CA ARG A 156 -31.97 -30.35 -13.72
C ARG A 156 -32.50 -29.01 -14.22
N THR A 157 -32.83 -28.11 -13.29
CA THR A 157 -33.27 -26.73 -13.56
C THR A 157 -32.37 -25.78 -12.77
N PRO A 158 -31.18 -25.44 -13.30
CA PRO A 158 -30.20 -24.65 -12.56
C PRO A 158 -30.58 -23.16 -12.54
N SER A 159 -30.34 -22.50 -11.41
CA SER A 159 -30.32 -21.04 -11.33
C SER A 159 -28.98 -20.47 -11.83
N LEU A 160 -28.91 -19.16 -12.08
CA LEU A 160 -27.63 -18.48 -12.41
C LEU A 160 -26.56 -18.73 -11.34
N ARG A 161 -26.95 -18.72 -10.06
CA ARG A 161 -26.06 -18.98 -8.93
C ARG A 161 -25.51 -20.41 -8.98
N ASP A 162 -26.32 -21.39 -9.37
CA ASP A 162 -25.88 -22.79 -9.47
C ASP A 162 -24.84 -22.96 -10.58
N LEU A 163 -25.01 -22.24 -11.70
CA LEU A 163 -24.05 -22.23 -12.80
C LEU A 163 -22.73 -21.56 -12.40
N ASP A 164 -22.77 -20.40 -11.74
CA ASP A 164 -21.57 -19.71 -11.25
C ASP A 164 -20.82 -20.53 -10.21
N GLN A 165 -21.56 -21.17 -9.30
CA GLN A 165 -20.97 -22.05 -8.28
C GLN A 165 -20.32 -23.28 -8.93
N ALA A 166 -20.95 -23.88 -9.94
CA ALA A 166 -20.38 -25.00 -10.68
C ALA A 166 -19.11 -24.58 -11.45
N ALA A 167 -19.14 -23.44 -12.13
CA ALA A 167 -17.99 -22.90 -12.85
C ALA A 167 -16.81 -22.59 -11.91
N SER A 168 -17.08 -21.98 -10.76
CA SER A 168 -16.09 -21.71 -9.72
C SER A 168 -15.49 -23.02 -9.17
N SER A 169 -16.33 -24.02 -8.89
CA SER A 169 -15.89 -25.31 -8.36
C SER A 169 -15.02 -26.08 -9.37
N LEU A 170 -15.38 -26.05 -10.65
CA LEU A 170 -14.59 -26.64 -11.73
C LEU A 170 -13.22 -25.95 -11.89
N THR A 171 -13.22 -24.61 -11.87
CA THR A 171 -11.98 -23.81 -11.96
C THR A 171 -11.05 -24.11 -10.78
N GLN A 172 -11.61 -24.26 -9.58
CA GLN A 172 -10.85 -24.63 -8.39
C GLN A 172 -10.29 -26.06 -8.49
N ALA A 173 -11.08 -27.03 -8.97
CA ALA A 173 -10.63 -28.41 -9.15
C ALA A 173 -9.45 -28.49 -10.12
N LEU A 174 -9.54 -27.80 -11.27
CA LEU A 174 -8.46 -27.69 -12.25
C LEU A 174 -7.22 -27.01 -11.67
N THR A 175 -7.40 -25.91 -10.95
CA THR A 175 -6.30 -25.15 -10.34
C THR A 175 -5.57 -25.96 -9.27
N LYS A 176 -6.32 -26.70 -8.44
CA LYS A 176 -5.76 -27.58 -7.40
C LYS A 176 -4.98 -28.74 -8.01
N ALA A 177 -5.56 -29.42 -9.01
CA ALA A 177 -4.89 -30.51 -9.72
C ALA A 177 -3.60 -30.01 -10.38
N TYR A 178 -3.66 -28.89 -11.10
CA TYR A 178 -2.50 -28.28 -11.75
C TYR A 178 -1.41 -27.88 -10.75
N THR A 179 -1.79 -27.28 -9.61
CA THR A 179 -0.81 -26.86 -8.59
C THR A 179 -0.13 -28.06 -7.91
N GLY A 180 -0.85 -29.17 -7.73
CA GLY A 180 -0.32 -30.38 -7.12
C GLY A 180 0.59 -31.21 -8.04
N SER A 181 0.39 -31.13 -9.35
CA SER A 181 1.15 -31.93 -10.34
C SER A 181 2.20 -31.15 -11.12
N ALA A 182 2.18 -29.82 -11.12
CA ALA A 182 3.15 -29.01 -11.84
C ALA A 182 4.42 -28.78 -11.02
N ARG A 183 5.59 -28.96 -11.66
CA ARG A 183 6.87 -28.61 -11.05
C ARG A 183 7.10 -27.10 -11.08
N ARG A 184 7.59 -26.56 -9.97
CA ARG A 184 7.97 -25.15 -9.83
C ARG A 184 9.36 -24.90 -10.41
N SER A 185 9.61 -23.72 -10.98
CA SER A 185 10.95 -23.37 -11.46
C SER A 185 12.01 -23.44 -10.35
N ILE A 186 13.09 -24.19 -10.60
CA ILE A 186 14.33 -24.16 -9.84
C ILE A 186 15.23 -23.14 -10.52
N ASN A 187 15.39 -21.96 -9.94
CA ASN A 187 16.53 -21.12 -10.31
C ASN A 187 17.74 -21.69 -9.57
N GLY A 188 18.78 -22.05 -10.33
CA GLY A 188 20.07 -22.44 -9.79
C GLY A 188 20.60 -21.39 -8.82
N LEU A 189 21.36 -21.87 -7.83
CA LEU A 189 22.21 -21.05 -6.98
C LEU A 189 23.01 -20.09 -7.88
N LEU A 190 22.66 -18.81 -7.87
CA LEU A 190 23.55 -17.78 -8.38
C LEU A 190 24.74 -17.76 -7.41
N GLN A 191 25.84 -18.38 -7.84
CA GLN A 191 27.17 -18.18 -7.32
C GLN A 191 27.41 -16.67 -7.31
N GLN A 192 27.49 -16.07 -6.13
CA GLN A 192 27.99 -14.71 -6.00
C GLN A 192 29.51 -14.80 -6.06
N SER A 193 30.08 -14.33 -7.17
CA SER A 193 31.50 -14.02 -7.28
C SER A 193 31.72 -12.60 -6.76
N TRP A 194 32.77 -12.46 -5.95
CA TRP A 194 33.28 -11.24 -5.32
C TRP A 194 33.36 -10.02 -6.24
#